data_AF-A0A1F3WS10-F1
#
_entry.id   AF-A0A1F3WS10-F1
#
_cell.length_a   1.000
_cell.length_b   1.000
_cell.length_c   1.000
_cell.angle_alpha   90.00
_cell.angle_beta   90.00
_cell.angle_gamma   90.00
#
_symmetry.space_group_name_H-M   'P 1'
#
loop_
_entity.id
_entity.type
_entity.pdbx_description
1 polymer ?
#
loop_
_entity_poly.entity_id
_entity_poly.type
_entity_poly.pdbx_seq_one_letter_code
_entity_poly.pdbx_strand_id
1 'polypeptide(L)'
;MLPTVVLVGRPNVGKSTLFNRLTRSRDALVADQPGLTRDRHYGRGRIGDRPYLVVDTGGLEPVAKEGIMFEMAKQSRQAVDEADVVMFLVDGRAGCTPQDAIIAEELRKTGKPILLLVNKAEGMARARVTADFFELGLGEPLPISSAHGDNVTEVVEIALENFPPEVEEETNVEHPPKIAIVGRPNVGKSTLVNAILGEQRVIAFDQPGTTRDSIYIDFERGGKQYTIIDTAGVRRRGKVEEAVEKFSVIKTMQAIEDANVVVLVVDGRDQITEQDAHVADYVLQAGRALVLAVNKWDGLDEHHRDQVKRDIERKLHFLSFAKLHYISALQGNGIADVLKSVDEAYAAAMAKLSTPKLTRALIGALEKQAPPKGGRFTPKMRYAHQGGSNPPLIVIHGSGLDNVSASYTRYLERTFCEIFKLKGTPLNIQYNSSKNPFEGSKPKPLTEGEQRRAHRARIRGRKLYG
;
A
#
# COMPACT_ATOMS: atom_id res chain seq x y z
N MET A 1 -3.64 8.97 10.59
CA MET A 1 -4.11 8.38 9.31
C MET A 1 -3.41 9.05 8.14
N LEU A 2 -3.14 8.29 7.08
CA LEU A 2 -2.52 8.82 5.86
C LEU A 2 -3.45 9.81 5.15
N PRO A 3 -2.92 10.95 4.66
CA PRO A 3 -3.69 11.90 3.87
C PRO A 3 -4.12 11.27 2.54
N THR A 4 -5.37 11.51 2.12
CA THR A 4 -5.92 10.99 0.87
C THR A 4 -6.05 12.09 -0.18
N VAL A 5 -5.38 11.87 -1.31
CA VAL A 5 -5.41 12.72 -2.51
C VAL A 5 -6.30 12.06 -3.56
N VAL A 6 -7.32 12.78 -4.03
CA VAL A 6 -8.25 12.24 -5.03
C VAL A 6 -8.07 12.97 -6.36
N LEU A 7 -7.78 12.20 -7.42
CA LEU A 7 -7.67 12.71 -8.77
C LEU A 7 -9.05 12.77 -9.42
N VAL A 8 -9.41 13.95 -9.92
CA VAL A 8 -10.71 14.24 -10.50
C VAL A 8 -10.54 14.90 -11.85
N GLY A 9 -11.46 14.68 -12.78
CA GLY A 9 -11.49 15.37 -14.07
C GLY A 9 -12.18 14.54 -15.14
N ARG A 10 -12.51 15.18 -16.27
CA ARG A 10 -13.15 14.51 -17.41
C ARG A 10 -12.26 13.40 -18.01
N PRO A 11 -12.80 12.49 -18.84
CA PRO A 11 -11.98 11.48 -19.53
C PRO A 11 -10.82 12.10 -20.34
N ASN A 12 -9.72 11.35 -20.48
CA ASN A 12 -8.57 11.68 -21.33
C ASN A 12 -7.73 12.93 -20.97
N VAL A 13 -7.96 13.57 -19.82
CA VAL A 13 -7.09 14.66 -19.30
C VAL A 13 -5.75 14.17 -18.74
N GLY A 14 -5.55 12.85 -18.61
CA GLY A 14 -4.31 12.25 -18.13
C GLY A 14 -4.29 11.86 -16.64
N LYS A 15 -5.46 11.66 -16.01
CA LYS A 15 -5.58 11.20 -14.62
C LYS A 15 -4.79 9.91 -14.35
N SER A 16 -5.00 8.86 -15.14
CA SER A 16 -4.31 7.59 -14.94
C SER A 16 -2.80 7.70 -15.21
N THR A 17 -2.37 8.63 -16.07
CA THR A 17 -0.94 8.94 -16.26
C THR A 17 -0.35 9.60 -15.02
N LEU A 18 -1.07 10.56 -14.42
CA LEU A 18 -0.65 11.18 -13.17
C LEU A 18 -0.66 10.16 -12.03
N PHE A 19 -1.74 9.40 -11.87
CA PHE A 19 -1.86 8.32 -10.89
C PHE A 19 -0.65 7.40 -10.93
N ASN A 20 -0.34 6.83 -12.11
CA ASN A 20 0.82 5.97 -12.30
C ASN A 20 2.13 6.66 -11.94
N ARG A 21 2.26 7.97 -12.15
CA ARG A 21 3.48 8.69 -11.77
C ARG A 21 3.58 8.89 -10.25
N LEU A 22 2.46 9.22 -9.60
CA LEU A 22 2.37 9.38 -8.16
C LEU A 22 2.60 8.05 -7.42
N THR A 23 2.22 6.93 -8.04
CA THR A 23 2.33 5.58 -7.49
C THR A 23 3.55 4.77 -7.96
N ARG A 24 4.39 5.31 -8.87
CA ARG A 24 5.64 4.65 -9.33
C ARG A 24 6.91 5.30 -8.77
N SER A 25 6.82 6.07 -7.68
CA SER A 25 8.01 6.28 -6.86
C SER A 25 8.51 4.90 -6.38
N ARG A 26 9.81 4.74 -6.13
CA ARG A 26 10.42 3.40 -5.90
C ARG A 26 9.81 2.62 -4.72
N ASP A 27 9.01 3.27 -3.88
CA ASP A 27 8.37 2.76 -2.67
C ASP A 27 6.83 2.77 -2.73
N ALA A 28 6.25 3.08 -3.89
CA ALA A 28 4.82 3.31 -4.04
C ALA A 28 4.04 2.07 -4.52
N LEU A 29 2.81 1.93 -4.01
CA LEU A 29 1.96 0.75 -4.16
C LEU A 29 0.80 1.04 -5.11
N VAL A 30 0.41 0.07 -5.93
CA VAL A 30 -0.81 0.15 -6.75
C VAL A 30 -1.63 -1.11 -6.50
N ALA A 31 -2.81 -0.94 -5.95
CA ALA A 31 -3.80 -2.00 -5.86
C ALA A 31 -4.97 -1.69 -6.80
N ASP A 32 -5.21 -2.62 -7.71
CA ASP A 32 -6.46 -2.70 -8.43
C ASP A 32 -7.47 -3.40 -7.51
N GLN A 33 -8.64 -2.80 -7.25
CA GLN A 33 -9.68 -3.41 -6.42
C GLN A 33 -10.92 -3.86 -7.23
N PRO A 34 -10.84 -4.99 -7.97
CA PRO A 34 -11.99 -5.66 -8.56
C PRO A 34 -13.04 -6.12 -7.52
N GLY A 35 -14.31 -5.93 -7.86
CA GLY A 35 -15.45 -6.52 -7.15
C GLY A 35 -16.40 -5.54 -6.44
N LEU A 36 -16.02 -4.26 -6.29
CA LEU A 36 -16.96 -3.21 -5.85
C LEU A 36 -17.07 -2.01 -6.78
N THR A 37 -16.08 -1.75 -7.65
CA THR A 37 -16.10 -0.69 -8.66
C THR A 37 -15.10 -1.01 -9.76
N ARG A 38 -15.49 -0.96 -11.03
CA ARG A 38 -14.60 -1.28 -12.16
C ARG A 38 -13.65 -0.14 -12.54
N ASP A 39 -13.82 1.05 -11.93
CA ASP A 39 -13.25 2.31 -12.44
C ASP A 39 -12.36 3.08 -11.44
N ARG A 40 -11.85 2.42 -10.39
CA ARG A 40 -10.99 3.08 -9.38
C ARG A 40 -9.69 2.33 -9.14
N HIS A 41 -8.60 3.08 -9.25
CA HIS A 41 -7.28 2.64 -8.84
C HIS A 41 -6.91 3.31 -7.53
N TYR A 42 -6.47 2.51 -6.57
CA TYR A 42 -5.95 2.99 -5.30
C TYR A 42 -4.45 2.76 -5.30
N GLY A 43 -3.71 3.73 -4.81
CA GLY A 43 -2.28 3.57 -4.67
C GLY A 43 -1.71 4.37 -3.53
N ARG A 44 -0.55 3.96 -3.07
CA ARG A 44 0.24 4.70 -2.08
C ARG A 44 1.28 5.51 -2.83
N GLY A 45 1.34 6.80 -2.59
CA GLY A 45 2.44 7.66 -3.02
C GLY A 45 3.30 8.07 -1.83
N ARG A 46 4.50 8.58 -2.12
CA ARG A 46 5.40 9.14 -1.11
C ARG A 46 6.18 10.30 -1.71
N ILE A 47 6.24 11.41 -0.97
CA ILE A 47 7.09 12.56 -1.28
C ILE A 47 7.93 12.93 -0.06
N GLY A 48 9.26 12.95 -0.21
CA GLY A 48 10.15 13.04 0.95
C GLY A 48 9.81 11.96 1.98
N ASP A 49 9.45 12.40 3.20
CA ASP A 49 9.00 11.56 4.31
C ASP A 49 7.48 11.69 4.58
N ARG A 50 6.71 12.08 3.57
CA ARG A 50 5.24 12.19 3.63
C ARG A 50 4.59 11.11 2.75
N PRO A 51 4.17 9.96 3.31
CA PRO A 51 3.31 9.02 2.59
C PRO A 51 1.89 9.58 2.44
N TYR A 52 1.22 9.20 1.36
CA TYR A 52 -0.18 9.57 1.10
C TYR A 52 -0.89 8.48 0.30
N LEU A 53 -2.21 8.42 0.41
CA LEU A 53 -3.05 7.61 -0.45
C LEU A 53 -3.46 8.44 -1.66
N VAL A 54 -3.39 7.87 -2.86
CA VAL A 54 -3.92 8.47 -4.09
C VAL A 54 -5.03 7.60 -4.67
N VAL A 55 -6.11 8.24 -5.09
CA VAL A 55 -7.27 7.58 -5.69
C VAL A 55 -7.52 8.18 -7.07
N ASP A 56 -7.48 7.35 -8.12
CA ASP A 56 -7.96 7.74 -9.44
C ASP A 56 -9.47 7.52 -9.49
N THR A 57 -10.26 8.60 -9.51
CA THR A 57 -11.68 8.48 -9.82
C THR A 57 -11.79 8.36 -11.33
N GLY A 58 -12.31 7.24 -11.83
CA GLY A 58 -12.73 7.12 -13.23
C GLY A 58 -13.47 8.39 -13.66
N GLY A 59 -13.24 8.82 -14.91
CA GLY A 59 -13.60 10.17 -15.37
C GLY A 59 -15.00 10.60 -14.93
N LEU A 60 -15.11 11.77 -14.32
CA LEU A 60 -16.40 12.35 -13.97
C LEU A 60 -17.14 12.70 -15.27
N GLU A 61 -18.16 11.94 -15.62
CA GLU A 61 -19.11 12.29 -16.67
C GLU A 61 -20.39 12.86 -16.02
N PRO A 62 -20.62 14.18 -16.11
CA PRO A 62 -21.70 14.83 -15.34
C PRO A 62 -23.11 14.67 -15.92
N VAL A 63 -23.36 13.72 -16.85
CA VAL A 63 -24.58 13.76 -17.70
C VAL A 63 -25.52 12.55 -17.58
N ALA A 64 -25.17 11.53 -16.80
CA ALA A 64 -26.03 10.34 -16.72
C ALA A 64 -27.06 10.43 -15.59
N LYS A 65 -28.35 10.40 -15.94
CA LYS A 65 -29.48 10.42 -14.99
C LYS A 65 -29.93 9.01 -14.55
N GLU A 66 -29.60 7.97 -15.32
CA GLU A 66 -29.87 6.55 -15.03
C GLU A 66 -28.78 5.65 -15.62
N GLY A 67 -28.67 4.40 -15.14
CA GLY A 67 -27.71 3.41 -15.65
C GLY A 67 -26.31 3.46 -15.02
N ILE A 68 -25.37 2.70 -15.60
CA ILE A 68 -24.02 2.47 -15.05
C ILE A 68 -23.26 3.79 -14.80
N MET A 69 -23.42 4.77 -15.69
CA MET A 69 -22.77 6.08 -15.57
C MET A 69 -23.30 6.92 -14.38
N PHE A 70 -24.56 6.75 -13.95
CA PHE A 70 -25.11 7.43 -12.76
C PHE A 70 -24.51 6.85 -11.48
N GLU A 71 -24.32 5.53 -11.41
CA GLU A 71 -23.62 4.90 -10.29
C GLU A 71 -22.15 5.32 -10.21
N MET A 72 -21.48 5.46 -11.36
CA MET A 72 -20.10 5.98 -11.43
C MET A 72 -20.01 7.42 -10.88
N ALA A 73 -20.95 8.29 -11.22
CA ALA A 73 -21.00 9.67 -10.71
C ALA A 73 -21.23 9.72 -9.18
N LYS A 74 -22.17 8.92 -8.67
CA LYS A 74 -22.46 8.80 -7.23
C LYS A 74 -21.24 8.31 -6.45
N GLN A 75 -20.52 7.34 -7.01
CA GLN A 75 -19.29 6.85 -6.43
C GLN A 75 -18.24 7.96 -6.43
N SER A 76 -17.90 8.57 -7.58
CA SER A 76 -16.82 9.57 -7.66
C SER A 76 -17.04 10.75 -6.71
N ARG A 77 -18.30 11.14 -6.49
CA ARG A 77 -18.66 12.08 -5.42
C ARG A 77 -18.29 11.58 -4.02
N GLN A 78 -18.59 10.32 -3.70
CA GLN A 78 -18.18 9.74 -2.41
C GLN A 78 -16.66 9.77 -2.19
N ALA A 79 -15.85 9.52 -3.22
CA ALA A 79 -14.39 9.62 -3.09
C ALA A 79 -13.95 11.05 -2.79
N VAL A 80 -14.57 12.03 -3.45
CA VAL A 80 -14.32 13.46 -3.19
C VAL A 80 -14.75 13.87 -1.78
N ASP A 81 -15.89 13.38 -1.31
CA ASP A 81 -16.38 13.66 0.05
C ASP A 81 -15.42 13.10 1.12
N GLU A 82 -14.76 11.98 0.84
CA GLU A 82 -13.79 11.31 1.70
C GLU A 82 -12.35 11.85 1.53
N ALA A 83 -12.08 12.66 0.50
CA ALA A 83 -10.76 13.20 0.22
C ALA A 83 -10.30 14.19 1.29
N ASP A 84 -9.00 14.21 1.57
CA ASP A 84 -8.37 15.29 2.30
C ASP A 84 -8.00 16.44 1.36
N VAL A 85 -7.56 16.11 0.13
CA VAL A 85 -7.29 17.07 -0.95
C VAL A 85 -7.75 16.51 -2.29
N VAL A 86 -8.35 17.38 -3.11
CA VAL A 86 -8.78 17.06 -4.47
C VAL A 86 -7.81 17.67 -5.48
N MET A 87 -7.26 16.86 -6.37
CA MET A 87 -6.52 17.32 -7.54
C MET A 87 -7.43 17.26 -8.76
N PHE A 88 -7.89 18.42 -9.23
CA PHE A 88 -8.76 18.51 -10.39
C PHE A 88 -7.94 18.76 -11.66
N LEU A 89 -7.87 17.76 -12.53
CA LEU A 89 -7.09 17.78 -13.76
C LEU A 89 -7.93 18.25 -14.95
N VAL A 90 -7.37 19.21 -15.69
CA VAL A 90 -7.87 19.69 -16.98
C VAL A 90 -6.78 19.54 -18.05
N ASP A 91 -7.15 19.62 -19.33
CA ASP A 91 -6.22 19.45 -20.45
C ASP A 91 -5.83 20.82 -21.03
N GLY A 92 -4.59 21.24 -20.80
CA GLY A 92 -4.06 22.51 -21.28
C GLY A 92 -3.97 22.65 -22.80
N ARG A 93 -4.01 21.53 -23.55
CA ARG A 93 -4.05 21.56 -25.03
C ARG A 93 -5.45 21.78 -25.57
N ALA A 94 -6.46 21.28 -24.85
CA ALA A 94 -7.85 21.39 -25.24
C ALA A 94 -8.50 22.70 -24.77
N GLY A 95 -7.88 23.39 -23.80
CA GLY A 95 -8.46 24.56 -23.15
C GLY A 95 -9.58 24.20 -22.18
N CYS A 96 -10.24 25.22 -21.63
CA CYS A 96 -11.37 25.03 -20.72
C CYS A 96 -12.60 24.54 -21.48
N THR A 97 -13.21 23.45 -21.02
CA THR A 97 -14.42 22.88 -21.64
C THR A 97 -15.65 23.05 -20.76
N PRO A 98 -16.87 23.03 -21.32
CA PRO A 98 -18.09 23.09 -20.51
C PRO A 98 -18.20 21.98 -19.45
N GLN A 99 -17.64 20.80 -19.73
CA GLN A 99 -17.58 19.72 -18.75
C GLN A 99 -16.68 20.06 -17.56
N ASP A 100 -15.57 20.74 -17.80
CA ASP A 100 -14.66 21.19 -16.74
C ASP A 100 -15.35 22.23 -15.83
N ALA A 101 -16.15 23.13 -16.41
CA ALA A 101 -16.95 24.10 -15.66
C ALA A 101 -18.01 23.43 -14.77
N ILE A 102 -18.71 22.40 -15.28
CA ILE A 102 -19.70 21.64 -14.49
C ILE A 102 -19.01 20.92 -13.32
N ILE A 103 -17.90 20.23 -13.58
CA ILE A 103 -17.12 19.55 -12.53
C ILE A 103 -16.63 20.57 -11.48
N ALA A 104 -16.11 21.72 -11.91
CA ALA A 104 -15.65 22.78 -11.01
C ALA A 104 -16.78 23.33 -10.12
N GLU A 105 -18.00 23.48 -10.65
CA GLU A 105 -19.16 23.90 -9.86
C GLU A 105 -19.54 22.86 -8.80
N GLU A 106 -19.49 21.57 -9.14
CA GLU A 106 -19.74 20.50 -8.16
C GLU A 106 -18.65 20.48 -7.08
N LEU A 107 -17.38 20.56 -7.47
CA LEU A 107 -16.26 20.53 -6.53
C LEU A 107 -16.32 21.71 -5.54
N ARG A 108 -16.68 22.92 -5.98
CA ARG A 108 -16.86 24.07 -5.09
C ARG A 108 -17.87 23.83 -3.97
N LYS A 109 -18.90 23.03 -4.20
CA LYS A 109 -19.94 22.72 -3.20
C LYS A 109 -19.45 21.78 -2.08
N THR A 110 -18.30 21.12 -2.27
CA THR A 110 -17.76 20.12 -1.34
C THR A 110 -17.03 20.74 -0.14
N GLY A 111 -16.55 21.98 -0.28
CA GLY A 111 -15.74 22.66 0.75
C GLY A 111 -14.35 22.05 0.96
N LYS A 112 -13.93 21.09 0.13
CA LYS A 112 -12.61 20.46 0.20
C LYS A 112 -11.52 21.36 -0.40
N PRO A 113 -10.27 21.27 0.06
CA PRO A 113 -9.12 21.87 -0.64
C PRO A 113 -9.00 21.29 -2.06
N ILE A 114 -9.02 22.16 -3.07
CA ILE A 114 -8.96 21.78 -4.49
C ILE A 114 -7.72 22.42 -5.11
N LEU A 115 -6.90 21.60 -5.78
CA LEU A 115 -5.81 22.05 -6.63
C LEU A 115 -6.19 21.84 -8.09
N LEU A 116 -6.27 22.94 -8.84
CA LEU A 116 -6.56 22.90 -10.28
C LEU A 116 -5.26 22.66 -11.06
N LEU A 117 -5.16 21.50 -11.72
CA LEU A 117 -3.98 21.05 -12.42
C LEU A 117 -4.20 21.10 -13.93
N VAL A 118 -3.44 21.95 -14.62
CA VAL A 118 -3.48 22.07 -16.08
C VAL A 118 -2.46 21.11 -16.68
N ASN A 119 -2.90 19.92 -17.06
CA ASN A 119 -2.04 18.87 -17.58
C ASN A 119 -1.70 19.06 -19.06
N LYS A 120 -0.69 18.34 -19.55
CA LYS A 120 -0.16 18.40 -20.93
C LYS A 120 0.43 19.76 -21.31
N ALA A 121 0.97 20.47 -20.31
CA ALA A 121 1.56 21.80 -20.47
C ALA A 121 3.01 21.80 -20.97
N GLU A 122 3.55 20.64 -21.38
CA GLU A 122 4.93 20.53 -21.87
C GLU A 122 5.25 21.52 -22.99
N GLY A 123 6.34 22.27 -22.83
CA GLY A 123 6.82 23.26 -23.81
C GLY A 123 5.95 24.51 -23.96
N MET A 124 4.93 24.70 -23.11
CA MET A 124 4.04 25.86 -23.16
C MET A 124 4.43 26.93 -22.13
N ALA A 125 4.20 28.20 -22.47
CA ALA A 125 4.37 29.30 -21.52
C ALA A 125 3.25 29.27 -20.46
N ARG A 126 3.62 29.28 -19.16
CA ARG A 126 2.70 29.20 -18.02
C ARG A 126 1.51 30.17 -18.13
N ALA A 127 1.78 31.44 -18.38
CA ALA A 127 0.73 32.47 -18.49
C ALA A 127 -0.28 32.21 -19.61
N ARG A 128 0.13 31.54 -20.69
CA ARG A 128 -0.77 31.24 -21.82
C ARG A 128 -1.62 30.00 -21.56
N VAL A 129 -1.02 28.95 -21.00
CA VAL A 129 -1.72 27.67 -20.79
C VAL A 129 -2.71 27.74 -19.62
N THR A 130 -2.50 28.62 -18.65
CA THR A 130 -3.38 28.75 -17.47
C THR A 130 -4.46 29.81 -17.61
N ALA A 131 -4.36 30.74 -18.57
CA ALA A 131 -5.24 31.91 -18.70
C ALA A 131 -6.72 31.55 -18.68
N ASP A 132 -7.12 30.60 -19.52
CA ASP A 132 -8.52 30.18 -19.69
C ASP A 132 -9.07 29.51 -18.43
N PHE A 133 -8.21 28.93 -17.59
CA PHE A 133 -8.64 28.13 -16.44
C PHE A 133 -8.88 28.94 -15.17
N PHE A 134 -8.49 30.21 -15.13
CA PHE A 134 -8.87 31.11 -14.02
C PHE A 134 -10.39 31.31 -13.94
N GLU A 135 -11.11 31.17 -15.05
CA GLU A 135 -12.58 31.31 -15.11
C GLU A 135 -13.31 30.25 -14.27
N LEU A 136 -12.66 29.12 -13.97
CA LEU A 136 -13.21 28.05 -13.14
C LEU A 136 -13.35 28.44 -11.67
N GLY A 137 -12.66 29.50 -11.23
CA GLY A 137 -12.80 30.05 -9.87
C GLY A 137 -12.30 29.11 -8.76
N LEU A 138 -11.26 28.32 -9.05
CA LEU A 138 -10.69 27.31 -8.13
C LEU A 138 -9.28 27.70 -7.61
N GLY A 139 -8.92 28.98 -7.65
CA GLY A 139 -7.58 29.46 -7.28
C GLY A 139 -6.62 29.50 -8.46
N GLU A 140 -5.31 29.49 -8.16
CA GLU A 140 -4.26 29.53 -9.19
C GLU A 140 -4.16 28.19 -9.94
N PRO A 141 -4.34 28.15 -11.28
CA PRO A 141 -4.14 26.94 -12.05
C PRO A 141 -2.65 26.56 -12.11
N LEU A 142 -2.33 25.32 -11.77
CA LEU A 142 -0.96 24.79 -11.70
C LEU A 142 -0.64 23.97 -12.95
N PRO A 143 0.25 24.43 -13.84
CA PRO A 143 0.60 23.69 -15.05
C PRO A 143 1.52 22.51 -14.72
N ILE A 144 1.17 21.32 -15.22
CA ILE A 144 1.96 20.09 -15.05
C ILE A 144 2.11 19.34 -16.37
N SER A 145 3.10 18.43 -16.41
CA SER A 145 3.12 17.36 -17.40
C SER A 145 3.17 16.01 -16.70
N SER A 146 2.06 15.27 -16.66
CA SER A 146 2.07 13.91 -16.11
C SER A 146 2.93 12.95 -16.92
N ALA A 147 3.09 13.19 -18.23
CA ALA A 147 3.90 12.35 -19.10
C ALA A 147 5.40 12.54 -18.84
N HIS A 148 5.86 13.79 -18.69
CA HIS A 148 7.28 14.11 -18.52
C HIS A 148 7.71 14.24 -17.05
N GLY A 149 6.78 14.56 -16.15
CA GLY A 149 7.01 14.72 -14.72
C GLY A 149 7.14 16.18 -14.27
N ASP A 150 7.01 17.12 -15.18
CA ASP A 150 7.17 18.55 -14.93
C ASP A 150 6.18 19.03 -13.87
N ASN A 151 6.69 19.70 -12.83
CA ASN A 151 5.97 20.27 -11.68
C ASN A 151 5.09 19.31 -10.88
N VAL A 152 5.19 17.99 -11.11
CA VAL A 152 4.37 17.00 -10.38
C VAL A 152 4.76 16.96 -8.90
N THR A 153 6.06 16.99 -8.60
CA THR A 153 6.58 16.99 -7.22
C THR A 153 6.09 18.22 -6.45
N GLU A 154 6.23 19.42 -7.02
CA GLU A 154 5.80 20.68 -6.40
C GLU A 154 4.30 20.68 -6.08
N VAL A 155 3.47 20.19 -6.99
CA VAL A 155 2.01 20.10 -6.78
C VAL A 155 1.66 19.16 -5.63
N VAL A 156 2.38 18.04 -5.48
CA VAL A 156 2.16 17.11 -4.37
C VAL A 156 2.63 17.72 -3.04
N GLU A 157 3.74 18.48 -3.05
CA GLU A 157 4.18 19.22 -1.86
C GLU A 157 3.13 20.24 -1.41
N ILE A 158 2.57 21.00 -2.35
CA ILE A 158 1.47 21.95 -2.08
C ILE A 158 0.25 21.21 -1.52
N ALA A 159 -0.12 20.07 -2.12
CA ALA A 159 -1.25 19.26 -1.64
C ALA A 159 -1.04 18.77 -0.21
N LEU A 160 0.20 18.44 0.15
CA LEU A 160 0.52 17.85 1.45
C LEU A 160 1.05 18.86 2.47
N GLU A 161 1.12 20.15 2.14
CA GLU A 161 1.77 21.19 2.96
C GLU A 161 1.22 21.22 4.38
N ASN A 162 -0.11 21.14 4.51
CA ASN A 162 -0.84 21.20 5.78
C ASN A 162 -0.89 19.87 6.55
N PHE A 163 -0.33 18.79 6.00
CA PHE A 163 -0.30 17.48 6.64
C PHE A 163 1.06 17.23 7.27
N PRO A 164 1.10 16.77 8.53
CA PRO A 164 2.37 16.52 9.21
C PRO A 164 3.14 15.43 8.45
N PRO A 165 4.49 15.54 8.38
CA PRO A 165 5.31 14.45 7.89
C PRO A 165 5.16 13.22 8.79
N GLU A 166 5.50 12.04 8.24
CA GLU A 166 5.61 10.83 9.06
C GLU A 166 6.75 11.06 10.04
N VAL A 167 6.40 11.27 11.31
CA VAL A 167 7.40 11.33 12.37
C VAL A 167 7.75 9.88 12.68
N GLU A 168 8.98 9.46 12.38
CA GLU A 168 9.54 8.29 13.03
C GLU A 168 9.59 8.63 14.53
N GLU A 169 8.56 8.22 15.28
CA GLU A 169 8.61 8.32 16.73
C GLU A 169 9.75 7.43 17.22
N GLU A 170 10.94 8.02 17.38
CA GLU A 170 12.01 7.51 18.25
C GLU A 170 11.56 7.62 19.73
N THR A 171 10.41 7.08 20.07
CA THR A 171 10.01 6.91 21.45
C THR A 171 10.02 5.43 21.77
N ASN A 172 10.85 5.05 22.76
CA ASN A 172 10.83 3.76 23.45
C ASN A 172 9.48 3.46 24.16
N VAL A 173 8.40 4.13 23.78
CA VAL A 173 7.06 3.89 24.29
C VAL A 173 6.46 2.78 23.42
N GLU A 174 6.33 1.59 24.00
CA GLU A 174 5.58 0.51 23.36
C GLU A 174 4.11 0.93 23.25
N HIS A 175 3.71 1.39 22.07
CA HIS A 175 2.30 1.60 21.77
C HIS A 175 1.58 0.24 21.73
N PRO A 176 0.32 0.18 22.21
CA PRO A 176 -0.47 -1.04 22.11
C PRO A 176 -0.65 -1.45 20.63
N PRO A 177 -0.74 -2.76 20.32
CA PRO A 177 -0.96 -3.21 18.96
C PRO A 177 -2.23 -2.60 18.36
N LYS A 178 -2.08 -1.92 17.24
CA LYS A 178 -3.22 -1.41 16.45
C LYS A 178 -3.73 -2.52 15.52
N ILE A 179 -5.01 -2.85 15.67
CA ILE A 179 -5.68 -3.93 14.95
C ILE A 179 -6.76 -3.34 14.05
N ALA A 180 -6.68 -3.57 12.74
CA ALA A 180 -7.77 -3.27 11.82
C ALA A 180 -8.54 -4.55 11.47
N ILE A 181 -9.88 -4.51 11.59
CA ILE A 181 -10.75 -5.60 11.13
C ILE A 181 -11.32 -5.21 9.77
N VAL A 182 -10.95 -5.95 8.73
CA VAL A 182 -11.28 -5.65 7.33
C VAL A 182 -11.95 -6.83 6.65
N GLY A 183 -12.65 -6.56 5.55
CA GLY A 183 -13.39 -7.57 4.81
C GLY A 183 -14.62 -6.98 4.14
N ARG A 184 -15.26 -7.76 3.26
CA ARG A 184 -16.46 -7.34 2.54
C ARG A 184 -17.61 -6.91 3.45
N PRO A 185 -18.59 -6.14 2.94
CA PRO A 185 -19.85 -5.92 3.66
C PRO A 185 -20.49 -7.24 4.12
N ASN A 186 -21.19 -7.23 5.25
CA ASN A 186 -21.97 -8.36 5.77
C ASN A 186 -21.22 -9.66 6.14
N VAL A 187 -19.89 -9.71 6.04
CA VAL A 187 -19.08 -10.87 6.50
C VAL A 187 -19.08 -11.03 8.03
N GLY A 188 -19.60 -10.05 8.77
CA GLY A 188 -19.72 -10.08 10.23
C GLY A 188 -18.59 -9.34 10.99
N LYS A 189 -17.96 -8.34 10.38
CA LYS A 189 -16.93 -7.49 11.02
C LYS A 189 -17.42 -6.85 12.31
N SER A 190 -18.55 -6.14 12.28
CA SER A 190 -19.10 -5.46 13.46
C SER A 190 -19.52 -6.45 14.54
N THR A 191 -20.02 -7.64 14.16
CA THR A 191 -20.27 -8.74 15.10
C THR A 191 -18.98 -9.20 15.75
N LEU A 192 -17.89 -9.35 14.99
CA LEU A 192 -16.58 -9.74 15.51
C LEU A 192 -16.00 -8.67 16.44
N VAL A 193 -16.06 -7.39 16.08
CA VAL A 193 -15.60 -6.30 16.96
C VAL A 193 -16.38 -6.31 18.27
N ASN A 194 -17.72 -6.39 18.19
CA ASN A 194 -18.56 -6.45 19.39
C ASN A 194 -18.29 -7.70 20.23
N ALA A 195 -18.00 -8.84 19.62
CA ALA A 195 -17.67 -10.05 20.35
C ALA A 195 -16.28 -9.96 21.01
N ILE A 196 -15.31 -9.31 20.35
CA ILE A 196 -14.00 -9.01 20.94
C ILE A 196 -14.16 -8.07 22.14
N LEU A 197 -14.96 -7.00 22.02
CA LEU A 197 -15.17 -5.98 23.05
C LEU A 197 -16.15 -6.41 24.17
N GLY A 198 -17.10 -7.29 23.87
CA GLY A 198 -18.19 -7.69 24.77
C GLY A 198 -17.91 -8.91 25.64
N GLU A 199 -16.74 -9.55 25.49
CA GLU A 199 -16.30 -10.56 26.46
C GLU A 199 -16.13 -9.90 27.84
N GLN A 200 -16.56 -10.61 28.91
CA GLN A 200 -16.68 -10.12 30.30
C GLN A 200 -15.38 -9.58 30.96
N ARG A 201 -14.29 -9.44 30.21
CA ARG A 201 -12.95 -9.06 30.66
C ARG A 201 -12.35 -7.91 29.86
N VAL A 202 -13.15 -7.21 29.06
CA VAL A 202 -12.68 -6.07 28.28
C VAL A 202 -13.10 -4.77 28.94
N ILE A 203 -12.11 -4.01 29.39
CA ILE A 203 -12.30 -2.64 29.86
C ILE A 203 -12.04 -1.73 28.67
N ALA A 204 -13.11 -1.11 28.15
CA ALA A 204 -12.98 -0.07 27.15
C ALA A 204 -12.69 1.27 27.85
N PHE A 205 -11.69 1.99 27.39
CA PHE A 205 -11.36 3.31 27.93
C PHE A 205 -12.11 4.38 27.13
N ASP A 206 -13.18 4.93 27.69
CA ASP A 206 -13.79 6.16 27.18
C ASP A 206 -13.10 7.36 27.85
N GLN A 207 -12.01 7.87 27.26
CA GLN A 207 -11.43 9.14 27.70
C GLN A 207 -12.15 10.31 27.01
N PRO A 208 -12.87 11.18 27.75
CA PRO A 208 -13.49 12.37 27.18
C PRO A 208 -12.42 13.43 26.91
N GLY A 209 -12.13 13.74 25.63
CA GLY A 209 -11.19 14.83 25.30
C GLY A 209 -10.54 14.81 23.91
N THR A 210 -10.63 13.72 23.15
CA THR A 210 -10.04 13.63 21.80
C THR A 210 -11.09 13.94 20.72
N THR A 211 -11.30 15.23 20.44
CA THR A 211 -12.30 15.71 19.45
C THR A 211 -11.93 15.43 17.97
N ARG A 212 -11.17 14.37 17.68
CA ARG A 212 -10.91 13.84 16.32
C ARG A 212 -11.05 12.31 16.19
N ASP A 213 -11.14 11.57 17.29
CA ASP A 213 -10.82 10.12 17.31
C ASP A 213 -12.04 9.21 17.50
N SER A 214 -13.08 9.36 16.67
CA SER A 214 -14.19 8.40 16.64
C SER A 214 -13.83 7.04 16.00
N ILE A 215 -12.54 6.81 15.70
CA ILE A 215 -12.04 5.70 14.88
C ILE A 215 -11.23 4.69 15.72
N TYR A 216 -10.67 5.11 16.86
CA TYR A 216 -9.85 4.24 17.71
C TYR A 216 -10.63 3.78 18.94
N ILE A 217 -10.55 2.50 19.25
CA ILE A 217 -11.18 1.90 20.43
C ILE A 217 -10.09 1.15 21.20
N ASP A 218 -9.65 1.76 22.30
CA ASP A 218 -8.68 1.15 23.20
C ASP A 218 -9.37 0.17 24.14
N PHE A 219 -8.78 -1.01 24.28
CA PHE A 219 -9.33 -2.07 25.11
C PHE A 219 -8.23 -2.93 25.72
N GLU A 220 -8.51 -3.50 26.90
CA GLU A 220 -7.60 -4.43 27.57
C GLU A 220 -8.16 -5.85 27.53
N ARG A 221 -7.32 -6.85 27.27
CA ARG A 221 -7.68 -8.26 27.40
C ARG A 221 -6.51 -9.08 27.92
N GLY A 222 -6.74 -9.79 29.03
CA GLY A 222 -5.72 -10.66 29.63
C GLY A 222 -4.45 -9.90 30.08
N GLY A 223 -4.61 -8.66 30.55
CA GLY A 223 -3.49 -7.81 30.99
C GLY A 223 -2.73 -7.12 29.85
N LYS A 224 -3.19 -7.24 28.60
CA LYS A 224 -2.59 -6.61 27.42
C LYS A 224 -3.52 -5.55 26.85
N GLN A 225 -2.96 -4.40 26.49
CA GLN A 225 -3.67 -3.32 25.84
C GLN A 225 -3.63 -3.47 24.32
N TYR A 226 -4.71 -3.08 23.66
CA TYR A 226 -4.90 -3.12 22.23
C TYR A 226 -5.69 -1.90 21.77
N THR A 227 -5.53 -1.51 20.51
CA THR A 227 -6.35 -0.47 19.88
C THR A 227 -7.01 -1.06 18.64
N ILE A 228 -8.34 -1.06 18.58
CA ILE A 228 -9.07 -1.41 17.34
C ILE A 228 -9.25 -0.14 16.50
N ILE A 229 -8.84 -0.22 15.24
CA ILE A 229 -9.15 0.80 14.23
C ILE A 229 -10.49 0.41 13.61
N ASP A 230 -11.53 1.14 13.98
CA ASP A 230 -12.89 0.92 13.51
C ASP A 230 -13.06 1.47 12.09
N THR A 231 -13.16 0.56 11.12
CA THR A 231 -13.49 0.88 9.73
C THR A 231 -14.98 1.15 9.51
N ALA A 232 -15.85 0.70 10.43
CA ALA A 232 -17.30 0.84 10.33
C ALA A 232 -18.04 0.57 11.66
N GLY A 233 -18.27 1.63 12.43
CA GLY A 233 -19.58 1.89 13.03
C GLY A 233 -19.91 1.23 14.38
N VAL A 234 -18.95 0.86 15.22
CA VAL A 234 -19.25 0.22 16.52
C VAL A 234 -19.94 1.18 17.49
N ARG A 235 -19.67 2.49 17.41
CA ARG A 235 -20.22 3.50 18.34
C ARG A 235 -21.63 4.01 18.02
N ARG A 236 -22.23 3.70 16.87
CA ARG A 236 -23.57 4.24 16.50
C ARG A 236 -24.71 3.31 16.91
N ARG A 237 -24.86 3.05 18.21
CA ARG A 237 -26.11 2.50 18.76
C ARG A 237 -26.86 3.58 19.52
N GLY A 238 -27.58 4.39 18.76
CA GLY A 238 -28.53 5.36 19.31
C GLY A 238 -28.99 6.36 18.26
N LYS A 239 -30.06 6.02 17.52
CA LYS A 239 -30.85 6.91 16.65
C LYS A 239 -30.11 7.54 15.47
N VAL A 240 -29.97 6.83 14.36
CA VAL A 240 -30.25 7.33 12.99
C VAL A 240 -30.60 6.10 12.14
N GLU A 241 -31.58 6.24 11.25
CA GLU A 241 -32.00 5.25 10.26
C GLU A 241 -30.81 4.53 9.59
N GLU A 242 -31.02 3.26 9.21
CA GLU A 242 -30.24 2.42 8.29
C GLU A 242 -30.09 3.06 6.90
N ALA A 243 -29.63 4.32 6.82
CA ALA A 243 -29.14 4.92 5.61
C ALA A 243 -27.82 4.23 5.31
N VAL A 244 -27.91 3.10 4.58
CA VAL A 244 -26.86 2.36 3.87
C VAL A 244 -25.49 2.80 4.33
N GLU A 245 -24.89 2.08 5.29
CA GLU A 245 -23.47 2.24 5.61
C GLU A 245 -22.70 2.09 4.30
N LYS A 246 -22.44 3.21 3.63
CA LYS A 246 -21.67 3.25 2.39
C LYS A 246 -20.26 2.89 2.82
N PHE A 247 -19.88 1.65 2.54
CA PHE A 247 -18.53 1.16 2.67
C PHE A 247 -17.57 2.17 2.06
N SER A 248 -16.84 2.88 2.91
CA SER A 248 -15.75 3.75 2.46
C SER A 248 -14.54 2.85 2.24
N VAL A 249 -14.25 2.58 0.96
CA VAL A 249 -13.03 1.88 0.56
C VAL A 249 -11.81 2.62 1.08
N ILE A 250 -11.82 3.95 1.00
CA ILE A 250 -10.72 4.83 1.44
C ILE A 250 -10.44 4.63 2.94
N LYS A 251 -11.47 4.63 3.80
CA LYS A 251 -11.30 4.36 5.23
C LYS A 251 -10.76 2.97 5.52
N THR A 252 -11.17 1.97 4.73
CA THR A 252 -10.62 0.62 4.86
C THR A 252 -9.13 0.62 4.54
N MET A 253 -8.71 1.29 3.46
CA MET A 253 -7.29 1.41 3.11
C MET A 253 -6.50 2.20 4.15
N GLN A 254 -7.04 3.32 4.64
CA GLN A 254 -6.42 4.12 5.71
C GLN A 254 -6.26 3.31 7.00
N ALA A 255 -7.25 2.48 7.36
CA ALA A 255 -7.16 1.62 8.53
C ALA A 255 -6.12 0.51 8.37
N ILE A 256 -5.98 -0.07 7.18
CA ILE A 256 -4.91 -1.02 6.87
C ILE A 256 -3.56 -0.32 7.05
N GLU A 257 -3.40 0.88 6.51
CA GLU A 257 -2.14 1.63 6.59
C GLU A 257 -1.78 2.15 7.98
N ASP A 258 -2.73 2.29 8.89
CA ASP A 258 -2.45 2.68 10.27
C ASP A 258 -2.35 1.48 11.23
N ALA A 259 -2.78 0.28 10.79
CA ALA A 259 -2.70 -0.92 11.59
C ALA A 259 -1.28 -1.48 11.70
N ASN A 260 -1.00 -2.21 12.76
CA ASN A 260 0.14 -3.14 12.81
C ASN A 260 -0.29 -4.52 12.31
N VAL A 261 -1.47 -4.97 12.75
CA VAL A 261 -2.04 -6.26 12.37
C VAL A 261 -3.42 -6.06 11.78
N VAL A 262 -3.66 -6.69 10.63
CA VAL A 262 -4.95 -6.72 9.98
C VAL A 262 -5.59 -8.08 10.18
N VAL A 263 -6.85 -8.11 10.62
CA VAL A 263 -7.68 -9.31 10.64
C VAL A 263 -8.61 -9.24 9.43
N LEU A 264 -8.30 -10.03 8.41
CA LEU A 264 -9.15 -10.17 7.22
C LEU A 264 -10.25 -11.18 7.52
N VAL A 265 -11.49 -10.69 7.55
CA VAL A 265 -12.69 -11.50 7.78
C VAL A 265 -13.32 -11.86 6.46
N VAL A 266 -13.46 -13.16 6.22
CA VAL A 266 -14.18 -13.72 5.07
C VAL A 266 -15.41 -14.49 5.56
N ASP A 267 -16.47 -14.49 4.76
CA ASP A 267 -17.69 -15.23 5.09
C ASP A 267 -17.55 -16.69 4.68
N GLY A 268 -17.68 -17.62 5.62
CA GLY A 268 -17.62 -19.06 5.36
C GLY A 268 -18.88 -19.66 4.75
N ARG A 269 -20.00 -18.91 4.68
CA ARG A 269 -21.23 -19.33 3.99
C ARG A 269 -21.28 -18.93 2.52
N ASP A 270 -20.40 -18.01 2.14
CA ASP A 270 -20.27 -17.47 0.79
C ASP A 270 -18.95 -17.95 0.18
N GLN A 271 -18.82 -17.85 -1.13
CA GLN A 271 -17.55 -18.14 -1.79
C GLN A 271 -16.53 -17.03 -1.52
N ILE A 272 -15.25 -17.39 -1.50
CA ILE A 272 -14.17 -16.40 -1.49
C ILE A 272 -14.19 -15.67 -2.83
N THR A 273 -14.41 -14.36 -2.78
CA THR A 273 -14.53 -13.52 -3.99
C THR A 273 -13.18 -12.94 -4.40
N GLU A 274 -13.09 -12.40 -5.61
CA GLU A 274 -11.92 -11.64 -6.06
C GLU A 274 -11.68 -10.43 -5.13
N GLN A 275 -12.74 -9.80 -4.65
CA GLN A 275 -12.62 -8.65 -3.75
C GLN A 275 -11.90 -9.00 -2.44
N ASP A 276 -12.14 -10.19 -1.88
CA ASP A 276 -11.44 -10.66 -0.68
C ASP A 276 -9.93 -10.81 -0.98
N ALA A 277 -9.58 -11.33 -2.15
CA ALA A 277 -8.19 -11.44 -2.60
C ALA A 277 -7.53 -10.07 -2.82
N HIS A 278 -8.24 -9.09 -3.36
CA HIS A 278 -7.70 -7.74 -3.56
C HIS A 278 -7.45 -6.99 -2.27
N VAL A 279 -8.36 -7.10 -1.29
CA VAL A 279 -8.13 -6.54 0.05
C VAL A 279 -6.90 -7.22 0.67
N ALA A 280 -6.79 -8.54 0.56
CA ALA A 280 -5.64 -9.27 1.07
C ALA A 280 -4.32 -8.87 0.40
N ASP A 281 -4.32 -8.69 -0.93
CA ASP A 281 -3.16 -8.24 -1.68
C ASP A 281 -2.74 -6.83 -1.25
N TYR A 282 -3.69 -5.91 -1.06
CA TYR A 282 -3.38 -4.57 -0.55
C TYR A 282 -2.76 -4.62 0.86
N VAL A 283 -3.26 -5.48 1.76
CA VAL A 283 -2.67 -5.66 3.10
C VAL A 283 -1.20 -6.12 3.00
N LEU A 284 -0.94 -7.09 2.12
CA LEU A 284 0.41 -7.60 1.87
C LEU A 284 1.33 -6.50 1.31
N GLN A 285 0.84 -5.75 0.32
CA GLN A 285 1.55 -4.62 -0.28
C GLN A 285 1.86 -3.52 0.74
N ALA A 286 0.90 -3.18 1.60
CA ALA A 286 1.07 -2.24 2.70
C ALA A 286 2.02 -2.75 3.79
N GLY A 287 2.49 -3.99 3.69
CA GLY A 287 3.48 -4.59 4.59
C GLY A 287 2.94 -4.93 5.96
N ARG A 288 1.61 -5.08 6.11
CA ARG A 288 1.01 -5.31 7.43
C ARG A 288 0.97 -6.78 7.78
N ALA A 289 1.11 -7.07 9.06
CA ALA A 289 0.85 -8.40 9.56
C ALA A 289 -0.62 -8.78 9.31
N LEU A 290 -0.87 -10.06 9.04
CA LEU A 290 -2.18 -10.53 8.62
C LEU A 290 -2.59 -11.81 9.36
N VAL A 291 -3.84 -11.82 9.81
CA VAL A 291 -4.57 -13.00 10.29
C VAL A 291 -5.83 -13.16 9.46
N LEU A 292 -6.08 -14.37 8.98
CA LEU A 292 -7.27 -14.70 8.19
C LEU A 292 -8.32 -15.37 9.08
N ALA A 293 -9.51 -14.80 9.13
CA ALA A 293 -10.62 -15.31 9.93
C ALA A 293 -11.82 -15.64 9.03
N VAL A 294 -12.14 -16.93 8.91
CA VAL A 294 -13.34 -17.41 8.21
C VAL A 294 -14.48 -17.42 9.22
N ASN A 295 -15.37 -16.45 9.11
CA ASN A 295 -16.50 -16.27 10.02
C ASN A 295 -17.73 -17.06 9.57
N LYS A 296 -18.74 -17.17 10.45
CA LYS A 296 -19.99 -17.92 10.23
C LYS A 296 -19.73 -19.40 9.91
N TRP A 297 -18.67 -19.95 10.49
CA TRP A 297 -18.29 -21.36 10.30
C TRP A 297 -19.24 -22.34 11.00
N ASP A 298 -20.03 -21.83 11.94
CA ASP A 298 -21.12 -22.55 12.58
C ASP A 298 -22.21 -22.92 11.57
N GLY A 299 -22.69 -24.16 11.66
CA GLY A 299 -23.81 -24.66 10.85
C GLY A 299 -23.46 -25.04 9.40
N LEU A 300 -22.20 -24.95 8.98
CA LEU A 300 -21.77 -25.44 7.66
C LEU A 300 -21.66 -26.96 7.61
N ASP A 301 -22.14 -27.57 6.53
CA ASP A 301 -21.93 -28.98 6.23
C ASP A 301 -20.48 -29.27 5.77
N GLU A 302 -20.11 -30.55 5.72
CA GLU A 302 -18.75 -30.98 5.36
C GLU A 302 -18.37 -30.59 3.92
N HIS A 303 -19.32 -30.71 2.98
CA HIS A 303 -19.09 -30.37 1.58
C HIS A 303 -18.76 -28.89 1.41
N HIS A 304 -19.50 -28.00 2.06
CA HIS A 304 -19.30 -26.55 2.01
C HIS A 304 -17.97 -26.16 2.68
N ARG A 305 -17.64 -26.77 3.82
CA ARG A 305 -16.35 -26.55 4.51
C ARG A 305 -15.18 -26.91 3.60
N ASP A 306 -15.26 -28.01 2.87
CA ASP A 306 -14.22 -28.43 1.96
C ASP A 306 -14.13 -27.55 0.72
N GLN A 307 -15.26 -27.03 0.23
CA GLN A 307 -15.26 -26.03 -0.84
C GLN A 307 -14.54 -24.74 -0.42
N VAL A 308 -14.86 -24.20 0.76
CA VAL A 308 -14.21 -22.98 1.28
C VAL A 308 -12.71 -23.19 1.47
N LYS A 309 -12.27 -24.33 2.00
CA LYS A 309 -10.83 -24.66 2.13
C LYS A 309 -10.12 -24.63 0.77
N ARG A 310 -10.69 -25.27 -0.25
CA ARG A 310 -10.13 -25.29 -1.61
C ARG A 310 -10.09 -23.88 -2.22
N ASP A 311 -11.11 -23.07 -1.98
CA ASP A 311 -11.14 -21.69 -2.47
C ASP A 311 -10.08 -20.81 -1.80
N ILE A 312 -9.84 -20.97 -0.49
CA ILE A 312 -8.75 -20.30 0.22
C ILE A 312 -7.40 -20.74 -0.35
N GLU A 313 -7.17 -22.06 -0.50
CA GLU A 313 -5.92 -22.58 -1.07
C GLU A 313 -5.67 -22.13 -2.50
N ARG A 314 -6.72 -21.91 -3.30
CA ARG A 314 -6.58 -21.46 -4.69
C ARG A 314 -6.40 -19.94 -4.78
N LYS A 315 -7.29 -19.17 -4.15
CA LYS A 315 -7.38 -17.72 -4.33
C LYS A 315 -6.48 -16.94 -3.38
N LEU A 316 -6.20 -17.47 -2.19
CA LEU A 316 -5.43 -16.80 -1.14
C LEU A 316 -4.09 -17.50 -0.85
N HIS A 317 -3.57 -18.31 -1.79
CA HIS A 317 -2.32 -19.05 -1.64
C HIS A 317 -1.11 -18.17 -1.29
N PHE A 318 -1.10 -16.93 -1.77
CA PHE A 318 -0.04 -15.95 -1.50
C PHE A 318 0.02 -15.51 -0.03
N LEU A 319 -1.02 -15.81 0.76
CA LEU A 319 -1.11 -15.53 2.20
C LEU A 319 -0.63 -16.70 3.08
N SER A 320 0.19 -17.61 2.54
CA SER A 320 0.68 -18.78 3.28
C SER A 320 1.40 -18.48 4.61
N PHE A 321 1.88 -17.24 4.80
CA PHE A 321 2.49 -16.78 6.06
C PHE A 321 1.45 -16.42 7.13
N ALA A 322 0.21 -16.11 6.74
CA ALA A 322 -0.88 -15.70 7.64
C ALA A 322 -1.52 -16.93 8.30
N LYS A 323 -1.89 -16.79 9.58
CA LYS A 323 -2.64 -17.85 10.27
C LYS A 323 -4.12 -17.80 9.91
N LEU A 324 -4.67 -18.96 9.57
CA LEU A 324 -6.08 -19.16 9.26
C LEU A 324 -6.84 -19.66 10.50
N HIS A 325 -7.96 -19.01 10.79
CA HIS A 325 -8.89 -19.38 11.86
C HIS A 325 -10.30 -19.55 11.33
N TYR A 326 -11.01 -20.56 11.83
CA TYR A 326 -12.43 -20.75 11.59
C TYR A 326 -13.19 -20.32 12.84
N ILE A 327 -14.05 -19.32 12.70
CA ILE A 327 -14.70 -18.67 13.85
C ILE A 327 -16.21 -18.56 13.67
N SER A 328 -16.89 -18.34 14.80
CA SER A 328 -18.26 -17.83 14.82
C SER A 328 -18.30 -16.61 15.72
N ALA A 329 -18.26 -15.42 15.13
CA ALA A 329 -18.35 -14.16 15.87
C ALA A 329 -19.64 -14.06 16.69
N LEU A 330 -20.74 -14.63 16.18
CA LEU A 330 -22.04 -14.61 16.87
C LEU A 330 -22.04 -15.49 18.12
N GLN A 331 -21.40 -16.67 18.06
CA GLN A 331 -21.34 -17.61 19.19
C GLN A 331 -20.12 -17.37 20.10
N GLY A 332 -19.18 -16.50 19.71
CA GLY A 332 -17.93 -16.27 20.43
C GLY A 332 -16.84 -17.34 20.18
N ASN A 333 -17.08 -18.31 19.29
CA ASN A 333 -16.16 -19.43 19.07
C ASN A 333 -14.94 -19.01 18.24
N GLY A 334 -13.73 -19.37 18.71
CA GLY A 334 -12.46 -19.16 18.01
C GLY A 334 -11.88 -17.73 18.09
N ILE A 335 -12.55 -16.80 18.78
CA ILE A 335 -12.09 -15.41 18.92
C ILE A 335 -10.77 -15.31 19.71
N ALA A 336 -10.62 -16.11 20.77
CA ALA A 336 -9.40 -16.14 21.57
C ALA A 336 -8.17 -16.57 20.75
N ASP A 337 -8.34 -17.53 19.83
CA ASP A 337 -7.26 -18.02 18.96
C ASP A 337 -6.85 -16.99 17.90
N VAL A 338 -7.82 -16.21 17.42
CA VAL A 338 -7.56 -15.05 16.54
C VAL A 338 -6.69 -14.04 17.27
N LEU A 339 -7.05 -13.62 18.48
CA LEU A 339 -6.26 -12.63 19.24
C LEU A 339 -4.87 -13.15 19.62
N LYS A 340 -4.74 -14.43 19.98
CA LYS A 340 -3.44 -15.06 20.18
C LYS A 340 -2.57 -14.99 18.91
N SER A 341 -3.19 -15.18 17.75
CA SER A 341 -2.48 -15.09 16.48
C SER A 341 -2.15 -13.66 16.08
N VAL A 342 -2.97 -12.69 16.48
CA VAL A 342 -2.65 -11.26 16.37
C VAL A 342 -1.42 -10.92 17.20
N ASP A 343 -1.33 -11.40 18.44
CA ASP A 343 -0.14 -11.20 19.29
C ASP A 343 1.13 -11.78 18.65
N GLU A 344 1.04 -13.02 18.15
CA GLU A 344 2.17 -13.68 17.49
C GLU A 344 2.60 -12.93 16.21
N ALA A 345 1.63 -12.46 15.42
CA ALA A 345 1.89 -11.73 14.18
C ALA A 345 2.48 -10.34 14.46
N TYR A 346 1.98 -9.63 15.48
CA TYR A 346 2.54 -8.36 15.95
C TYR A 346 3.98 -8.53 16.43
N ALA A 347 4.24 -9.52 17.27
CA ALA A 347 5.58 -9.81 17.78
C ALA A 347 6.57 -10.16 16.66
N ALA A 348 6.12 -10.88 15.63
CA ALA A 348 6.91 -11.16 14.45
C ALA A 348 7.18 -9.90 13.61
N ALA A 349 6.17 -9.06 13.40
CA ALA A 349 6.30 -7.83 12.62
C ALA A 349 7.23 -6.79 13.27
N MET A 350 7.21 -6.73 14.60
CA MET A 350 8.02 -5.82 15.43
C MET A 350 9.33 -6.46 15.92
N ALA A 351 9.70 -7.64 15.42
CA ALA A 351 10.87 -8.36 15.89
C ALA A 351 12.16 -7.55 15.66
N LYS A 352 12.97 -7.40 16.72
CA LYS A 352 14.32 -6.81 16.64
C LYS A 352 15.33 -7.87 16.19
N LEU A 353 15.83 -7.73 14.96
CA LEU A 353 16.73 -8.66 14.32
C LEU A 353 18.16 -8.09 14.27
N SER A 354 19.06 -8.64 15.07
CA SER A 354 20.42 -8.10 15.15
C SER A 354 21.24 -8.39 13.88
N THR A 355 22.02 -7.41 13.43
CA THR A 355 22.91 -7.50 12.26
C THR A 355 23.79 -8.75 12.25
N PRO A 356 24.41 -9.20 13.37
CA PRO A 356 25.21 -10.42 13.36
C PRO A 356 24.38 -11.69 13.09
N LYS A 357 23.16 -11.77 13.63
CA LYS A 357 22.26 -12.92 13.39
C LYS A 357 21.79 -12.94 11.93
N LEU A 358 21.38 -11.77 11.42
CA LEU A 358 20.96 -11.60 10.03
C LEU A 358 22.07 -11.96 9.04
N THR A 359 23.27 -11.46 9.28
CA THR A 359 24.43 -11.73 8.42
C THR A 359 24.81 -13.21 8.44
N ARG A 360 24.76 -13.88 9.61
CA ARG A 360 25.01 -15.32 9.71
C ARG A 360 23.95 -16.13 8.94
N ALA A 361 22.67 -15.76 9.08
CA ALA A 361 21.58 -16.39 8.35
C ALA A 361 21.74 -16.20 6.82
N LEU A 362 22.13 -15.00 6.38
CA LEU A 362 22.44 -14.73 4.98
C LEU A 362 23.55 -15.64 4.45
N ILE A 363 24.68 -15.72 5.17
CA ILE A 363 25.82 -16.56 4.76
C ILE A 363 25.40 -18.03 4.64
N GLY A 364 24.67 -18.56 5.63
CA GLY A 364 24.16 -19.93 5.57
C GLY A 364 23.19 -20.17 4.40
N ALA A 365 22.36 -19.18 4.04
CA ALA A 365 21.49 -19.26 2.87
C ALA A 365 22.31 -19.27 1.56
N LEU A 366 23.34 -18.43 1.44
CA LEU A 366 24.23 -18.38 0.28
C LEU A 366 24.99 -19.70 0.08
N GLU A 367 25.43 -20.33 1.17
CA GLU A 367 26.11 -21.64 1.14
C GLU A 367 25.17 -22.75 0.69
N LYS A 368 23.92 -22.75 1.16
CA LYS A 368 22.90 -23.71 0.76
C LYS A 368 22.48 -23.53 -0.70
N GLN A 369 22.34 -22.29 -1.16
CA GLN A 369 21.96 -21.96 -2.52
C GLN A 369 22.59 -20.64 -2.96
N ALA A 370 23.61 -20.73 -3.83
CA ALA A 370 24.26 -19.55 -4.37
C ALA A 370 23.33 -18.74 -5.30
N PRO A 371 23.47 -17.40 -5.36
CA PRO A 371 22.69 -16.57 -6.27
C PRO A 371 23.03 -16.90 -7.73
N PRO A 372 22.03 -16.96 -8.63
CA PRO A 372 22.28 -17.11 -10.06
C PRO A 372 23.08 -15.93 -10.60
N LYS A 373 23.81 -16.13 -11.70
CA LYS A 373 24.53 -15.04 -12.38
C LYS A 373 23.51 -14.06 -12.97
N GLY A 374 23.50 -12.84 -12.45
CA GLY A 374 22.72 -11.72 -12.97
C GLY A 374 23.56 -10.88 -13.93
N GLY A 375 23.53 -11.22 -15.22
CA GLY A 375 24.32 -10.54 -16.25
C GLY A 375 25.80 -10.96 -16.21
N ARG A 376 26.72 -9.99 -16.22
CA ARG A 376 28.17 -10.25 -16.40
C ARG A 376 28.89 -10.75 -15.14
N PHE A 377 28.32 -10.51 -13.96
CA PHE A 377 28.94 -10.85 -12.67
C PHE A 377 27.94 -11.56 -11.76
N THR A 378 28.44 -12.46 -10.91
CA THR A 378 27.63 -13.04 -9.84
C THR A 378 27.40 -12.00 -8.74
N PRO A 379 26.17 -11.77 -8.27
CA PRO A 379 25.89 -10.91 -7.13
C PRO A 379 26.68 -11.37 -5.90
N LYS A 380 27.37 -10.43 -5.24
CA LYS A 380 28.12 -10.73 -4.01
C LYS A 380 27.47 -10.01 -2.84
N MET A 381 26.71 -10.76 -2.06
CA MET A 381 26.08 -10.28 -0.82
C MET A 381 27.06 -10.45 0.34
N ARG A 382 27.33 -9.38 1.09
CA ARG A 382 28.39 -9.34 2.13
C ARG A 382 27.83 -9.41 3.54
N TYR A 383 26.82 -8.60 3.83
CA TYR A 383 26.18 -8.54 5.14
C TYR A 383 24.74 -8.04 5.02
N ALA A 384 23.97 -8.25 6.08
CA ALA A 384 22.57 -7.84 6.17
C ALA A 384 22.29 -7.17 7.52
N HIS A 385 21.51 -6.10 7.51
CA HIS A 385 21.01 -5.44 8.72
C HIS A 385 19.50 -5.18 8.60
N GLN A 386 18.84 -4.90 9.73
CA GLN A 386 17.43 -4.53 9.74
C GLN A 386 17.30 -3.04 9.39
N GLY A 387 16.58 -2.71 8.33
CA GLY A 387 16.29 -1.34 7.90
C GLY A 387 14.94 -0.81 8.36
N GLY A 388 14.08 -1.66 8.93
CA GLY A 388 12.76 -1.26 9.40
C GLY A 388 12.02 -2.38 10.15
N SER A 389 10.94 -2.00 10.79
CA SER A 389 10.00 -2.89 11.49
C SER A 389 8.57 -2.62 11.03
N ASN A 390 7.73 -3.65 11.04
CA ASN A 390 6.33 -3.59 10.61
C ASN A 390 6.10 -3.09 9.16
N PRO A 391 6.54 -3.84 8.14
CA PRO A 391 7.10 -5.20 8.22
C PRO A 391 8.62 -5.20 8.50
N PRO A 392 9.19 -6.34 8.93
CA PRO A 392 10.62 -6.51 8.99
C PRO A 392 11.25 -6.28 7.61
N LEU A 393 12.07 -5.24 7.50
CA LEU A 393 12.84 -4.92 6.30
C LEU A 393 14.30 -5.33 6.51
N ILE A 394 14.80 -6.26 5.70
CA ILE A 394 16.20 -6.65 5.71
C ILE A 394 16.92 -5.97 4.55
N VAL A 395 17.92 -5.16 4.87
CA VAL A 395 18.77 -4.50 3.88
C VAL A 395 20.05 -5.30 3.70
N ILE A 396 20.26 -5.83 2.48
CA ILE A 396 21.42 -6.63 2.11
C ILE A 396 22.40 -5.77 1.32
N HIS A 397 23.64 -5.71 1.80
CA HIS A 397 24.71 -4.94 1.17
C HIS A 397 25.66 -5.82 0.38
N GLY A 398 26.15 -5.29 -0.75
CA GLY A 398 27.01 -6.06 -1.62
C GLY A 398 27.39 -5.33 -2.90
N SER A 399 27.84 -6.11 -3.88
CA SER A 399 28.19 -5.62 -5.22
C SER A 399 27.46 -6.42 -6.29
N GLY A 400 26.94 -5.73 -7.31
CA GLY A 400 26.22 -6.35 -8.42
C GLY A 400 24.87 -6.91 -7.99
N LEU A 401 24.21 -6.26 -7.02
CA LEU A 401 22.92 -6.71 -6.48
C LEU A 401 21.74 -6.29 -7.37
N ASP A 402 21.96 -5.41 -8.33
CA ASP A 402 20.92 -4.85 -9.19
C ASP A 402 20.25 -5.90 -10.10
N ASN A 403 20.92 -7.04 -10.31
CA ASN A 403 20.44 -8.15 -11.15
C ASN A 403 20.05 -9.39 -10.34
N VAL A 404 19.79 -9.26 -9.03
CA VAL A 404 19.26 -10.38 -8.24
C VAL A 404 17.82 -10.67 -8.70
N SER A 405 17.53 -11.93 -9.05
CA SER A 405 16.21 -12.29 -9.55
C SER A 405 15.17 -12.31 -8.43
N ALA A 406 13.92 -11.93 -8.75
CA ALA A 406 12.82 -11.97 -7.80
C ALA A 406 12.59 -13.37 -7.17
N SER A 407 12.88 -14.44 -7.92
CA SER A 407 12.83 -15.81 -7.39
C SER A 407 13.89 -16.07 -6.31
N TYR A 408 15.08 -15.48 -6.44
CA TYR A 408 16.12 -15.59 -5.42
C TYR A 408 15.81 -14.72 -4.20
N THR A 409 15.23 -13.53 -4.39
CA THR A 409 14.69 -12.71 -3.30
C THR A 409 13.66 -13.48 -2.48
N ARG A 410 12.67 -14.12 -3.13
CA ARG A 410 11.66 -14.96 -2.45
C ARG A 410 12.27 -16.15 -1.69
N TYR A 411 13.34 -16.75 -2.22
CA TYR A 411 14.09 -17.79 -1.53
C TYR A 411 14.70 -17.26 -0.22
N LEU A 412 15.35 -16.09 -0.26
CA LEU A 412 15.92 -15.46 0.92
C LEU A 412 14.84 -15.06 1.92
N GLU A 413 13.73 -14.47 1.46
CA GLU A 413 12.61 -14.08 2.31
C GLU A 413 12.07 -15.28 3.10
N ARG A 414 11.75 -16.38 2.41
CA ARG A 414 11.31 -17.62 3.06
C ARG A 414 12.34 -18.14 4.06
N THR A 415 13.61 -18.14 3.67
CA THR A 415 14.70 -18.63 4.54
C THR A 415 14.83 -17.80 5.81
N PHE A 416 14.73 -16.47 5.71
CA PHE A 416 14.75 -15.59 6.88
C PHE A 416 13.51 -15.78 7.76
N CYS A 417 12.32 -15.87 7.16
CA CYS A 417 11.08 -16.14 7.91
C CYS A 417 11.16 -17.46 8.69
N GLU A 418 11.71 -18.53 8.10
CA GLU A 418 11.92 -19.81 8.78
C GLU A 418 12.92 -19.71 9.94
N ILE A 419 14.10 -19.12 9.71
CA ILE A 419 15.16 -19.00 10.71
C ILE A 419 14.72 -18.16 11.91
N PHE A 420 14.03 -17.05 11.65
CA PHE A 420 13.58 -16.11 12.68
C PHE A 420 12.16 -16.37 13.18
N LYS A 421 11.49 -17.42 12.67
CA LYS A 421 10.13 -17.82 13.02
C LYS A 421 9.11 -16.68 12.87
N LEU A 422 9.26 -15.89 11.81
CA LEU A 422 8.41 -14.74 11.52
C LEU A 422 7.09 -15.23 10.91
N LYS A 423 6.12 -15.54 11.77
CA LYS A 423 4.78 -15.99 11.37
C LYS A 423 3.80 -14.83 11.36
N GLY A 424 2.88 -14.79 10.40
CA GLY A 424 1.82 -13.77 10.35
C GLY A 424 2.26 -12.41 9.83
N THR A 425 3.53 -12.22 9.45
CA THR A 425 4.04 -10.97 8.83
C THR A 425 4.71 -11.28 7.50
N PRO A 426 4.54 -10.41 6.48
CA PRO A 426 5.46 -10.42 5.34
C PRO A 426 6.85 -9.94 5.78
N LEU A 427 7.86 -10.26 4.97
CA LEU A 427 9.24 -9.80 5.14
C LEU A 427 9.71 -9.24 3.81
N ASN A 428 10.30 -8.04 3.87
CA ASN A 428 10.81 -7.37 2.68
C ASN A 428 12.34 -7.40 2.66
N ILE A 429 12.91 -7.58 1.47
CA ILE A 429 14.36 -7.48 1.26
C ILE A 429 14.65 -6.29 0.34
N GLN A 430 15.51 -5.40 0.80
CA GLN A 430 16.07 -4.34 -0.01
C GLN A 430 17.55 -4.61 -0.28
N TYR A 431 17.99 -4.36 -1.51
CA TYR A 431 19.38 -4.49 -1.89
C TYR A 431 20.05 -3.11 -1.96
N ASN A 432 21.21 -3.00 -1.32
CA ASN A 432 22.04 -1.81 -1.40
C ASN A 432 23.39 -2.17 -2.06
N SER A 433 23.48 -1.88 -3.35
CA SER A 433 24.68 -2.09 -4.16
C SER A 433 25.65 -0.94 -3.91
N SER A 434 26.87 -1.24 -3.43
CA SER A 434 27.91 -0.22 -3.32
C SER A 434 28.22 0.33 -4.72
N LYS A 435 28.07 1.65 -4.92
CA LYS A 435 28.47 2.31 -6.18
C LYS A 435 29.92 1.94 -6.48
N ASN A 436 30.18 1.41 -7.67
CA ASN A 436 31.53 1.08 -8.08
C ASN A 436 32.32 2.39 -8.24
N PRO A 437 33.40 2.63 -7.45
CA PRO A 437 34.16 3.89 -7.51
C PRO A 437 34.79 4.16 -8.89
N PHE A 438 34.84 3.14 -9.76
CA PHE A 438 35.44 3.20 -11.09
C PHE A 438 34.43 3.35 -12.23
N GLU A 439 33.14 3.39 -11.92
CA GLU A 439 32.06 3.57 -12.89
C GLU A 439 32.07 5.02 -13.42
N GLY A 440 32.66 5.21 -14.60
CA GLY A 440 32.85 6.52 -15.23
C GLY A 440 34.30 7.01 -15.29
N SER A 441 35.22 6.39 -14.54
CA SER A 441 36.65 6.72 -14.65
C SER A 441 37.25 6.09 -15.91
N LYS A 442 37.87 6.91 -16.77
CA LYS A 442 38.61 6.42 -17.96
C LYS A 442 39.64 5.38 -17.51
N PRO A 443 39.75 4.21 -18.18
CA PRO A 443 40.78 3.25 -17.84
C PRO A 443 42.15 3.94 -17.89
N LYS A 444 42.97 3.72 -16.86
CA LYS A 444 44.34 4.26 -16.83
C LYS A 444 45.06 3.86 -18.12
N PRO A 445 45.84 4.75 -18.76
CA PRO A 445 46.61 4.39 -19.93
C PRO A 445 47.47 3.17 -19.61
N LEU A 446 47.46 2.18 -20.49
CA LEU A 446 48.22 0.94 -20.35
C LEU A 446 49.69 1.28 -20.05
N THR A 447 50.26 0.64 -19.04
CA THR A 447 51.70 0.74 -18.77
C THR A 447 52.50 0.20 -19.95
N GLU A 448 53.77 0.62 -20.13
CA GLU A 448 54.60 0.12 -21.26
C GLU A 448 54.66 -1.41 -21.30
N GLY A 449 54.68 -2.06 -20.13
CA GLY A 449 54.66 -3.52 -20.01
C GLY A 449 53.36 -4.13 -20.57
N GLU A 450 52.21 -3.54 -20.27
CA GLU A 450 50.90 -3.97 -20.76
C GLU A 450 50.72 -3.68 -22.25
N GLN A 451 51.23 -2.54 -22.74
CA GLN A 451 51.27 -2.22 -24.17
C GLN A 451 52.09 -3.24 -24.96
N ARG A 452 53.30 -3.60 -24.47
CA ARG A 452 54.13 -4.65 -25.09
C ARG A 452 53.45 -6.02 -25.06
N ARG A 453 52.63 -6.31 -24.04
CA ARG A 453 51.89 -7.58 -23.91
C ARG A 453 50.69 -7.63 -24.86
N ALA A 454 49.92 -6.55 -24.95
CA ALA A 454 48.82 -6.39 -25.90
C ALA A 454 49.31 -6.41 -27.36
N HIS A 455 50.46 -5.78 -27.65
CA HIS A 455 51.10 -5.82 -28.96
C HIS A 455 51.53 -7.25 -29.34
N ARG A 456 52.18 -7.97 -28.42
CA ARG A 456 52.55 -9.39 -28.62
C ARG A 456 51.32 -10.29 -28.82
N ALA A 457 50.23 -10.05 -28.10
CA ALA A 457 48.97 -10.78 -28.28
C ALA A 457 48.34 -10.54 -29.67
N ARG A 458 48.34 -9.28 -30.16
CA ARG A 458 47.91 -8.95 -31.53
C ARG A 458 48.75 -9.63 -32.60
N ILE A 459 50.07 -9.69 -32.42
CA ILE A 459 50.98 -10.36 -33.36
C ILE A 459 50.72 -11.87 -33.39
N ARG A 460 50.49 -12.52 -32.24
CA ARG A 460 50.15 -13.95 -32.18
C ARG A 460 48.79 -14.25 -32.80
N GLY A 461 47.78 -13.42 -32.55
CA GLY A 461 46.44 -13.59 -33.14
C GLY A 461 46.42 -13.49 -34.66
N ARG A 462 47.26 -12.64 -35.26
CA ARG A 462 47.39 -12.53 -36.72
C ARG A 462 48.04 -13.74 -37.39
N LYS A 463 48.87 -14.52 -36.69
CA LYS A 463 49.50 -15.74 -37.24
C LYS A 463 48.58 -16.97 -37.23
N LEU A 464 47.43 -16.90 -36.55
CA LEU A 464 46.48 -18.01 -36.42
C LEU A 464 45.35 -17.99 -37.47
N TYR A 465 45.23 -16.90 -38.25
CA TYR A 465 44.21 -16.72 -39.29
C TYR A 465 44.80 -16.12 -40.59
N GLY A 466 46.06 -16.43 -40.89
CA GLY A 466 46.72 -16.07 -42.15
C GLY A 466 46.93 -17.32 -42.98
#